data_AF-A0A410JXA3-F1
#
_entry.id   AF-A0A410JXA3-F1
#
_cell.length_a   1.000
_cell.length_b   1.000
_cell.length_c   1.000
_cell.angle_alpha   90.00
_cell.angle_beta   90.00
_cell.angle_gamma   90.00
#
_symmetry.space_group_name_H-M   'P 1'
#
loop_
_entity.id
_entity.type
_entity.pdbx_description
1 polymer ?
#
loop_
_entity_poly.entity_id
_entity_poly.type
_entity_poly.pdbx_seq_one_letter_code
_entity_poly.pdbx_strand_id
1 'polypeptide(L)'
;MKSETFLELGGPVSGSCNLSLYSINEQLVKDGRIRLIGPDVHECSGESSFGQIVIVAGKKLTDEDYLDLQRSVYTGEQIEGYMMKSTTGHIWSRISRDAAAKGFDFKFLGTALVNIIKLKMPSVASAEIVFVTSSKKDIEKLNQIKMKVSEIYQQIKEKKWKQRGVDIYQCAFHGNCSSCKDKPICDEVNRISSARKKVV
;
A
#
# COMPACT_ATOMS: atom_id res chain seq x y z
N MET A 1 7.84 7.84 23.21
CA MET A 1 7.26 8.04 21.85
C MET A 1 7.60 9.39 21.18
N LYS A 2 7.02 10.56 21.52
CA LYS A 2 7.42 11.83 20.86
C LYS A 2 8.86 12.24 21.18
N SER A 3 9.30 12.04 22.42
CA SER A 3 10.68 12.32 22.87
C SER A 3 11.75 11.54 22.11
N GLU A 4 11.42 10.34 21.62
CA GLU A 4 12.35 9.42 20.94
C GLU A 4 12.32 9.54 19.40
N THR A 5 11.43 10.37 18.86
CA THR A 5 11.33 10.59 17.41
C THR A 5 12.38 11.61 16.97
N PHE A 6 13.17 11.25 15.96
CA PHE A 6 14.11 12.15 15.29
C PHE A 6 13.42 12.91 14.17
N LEU A 7 12.69 12.20 13.31
CA LEU A 7 12.00 12.74 12.16
C LEU A 7 10.59 12.14 12.04
N GLU A 8 9.60 13.02 11.89
CA GLU A 8 8.24 12.65 11.57
C GLU A 8 7.95 12.94 10.08
N LEU A 9 7.37 11.97 9.39
CA LEU A 9 7.19 11.95 7.95
C LEU A 9 5.72 11.81 7.60
N GLY A 10 5.20 12.74 6.81
CA GLY A 10 3.87 12.59 6.26
C GLY A 10 2.73 12.82 7.26
N GLY A 11 3.00 13.57 8.33
CA GLY A 11 1.98 13.96 9.30
C GLY A 11 0.84 14.76 8.66
N PRO A 12 -0.30 14.92 9.34
CA PRO A 12 -1.50 15.55 8.80
C PRO A 12 -1.28 16.95 8.22
N VAL A 13 -0.33 17.71 8.79
CA VAL A 13 0.00 19.08 8.37
C VAL A 13 0.89 19.07 7.13
N SER A 14 1.98 18.27 7.15
CA SER A 14 3.01 18.21 6.10
C SER A 14 2.55 17.47 4.85
N GLY A 15 1.59 16.55 4.99
CA GLY A 15 0.99 15.80 3.90
C GLY A 15 1.81 14.58 3.48
N SER A 16 1.10 13.55 3.02
CA SER A 16 1.70 12.31 2.56
C SER A 16 1.05 11.73 1.31
N CYS A 17 1.81 10.88 0.63
CA CYS A 17 1.33 10.04 -0.46
C CYS A 17 2.03 8.68 -0.41
N ASN A 18 1.26 7.60 -0.42
CA ASN A 18 1.76 6.27 -0.71
C ASN A 18 1.18 5.77 -2.03
N LEU A 19 2.02 5.30 -2.93
CA LEU A 19 1.62 4.81 -4.24
C LEU A 19 2.36 3.51 -4.54
N SER A 20 1.64 2.53 -5.07
CA SER A 20 2.24 1.27 -5.51
C SER A 20 1.79 0.97 -6.92
N LEU A 21 2.75 0.67 -7.79
CA LEU A 21 2.56 0.41 -9.21
C LEU A 21 3.17 -0.95 -9.53
N TYR A 22 2.58 -1.65 -10.49
CA TYR A 22 3.15 -2.88 -11.02
C TYR A 22 3.20 -2.83 -12.55
N SER A 23 4.11 -3.60 -13.14
CA SER A 23 4.18 -3.81 -14.58
C SER A 23 4.60 -5.23 -14.92
N ILE A 24 4.05 -5.77 -16.01
CA ILE A 24 4.57 -7.01 -16.61
C ILE A 24 5.79 -6.76 -17.50
N ASN A 25 6.11 -5.49 -17.79
CA ASN A 25 7.29 -5.10 -18.55
C ASN A 25 8.46 -4.76 -17.60
N GLU A 26 9.35 -5.74 -17.43
CA GLU A 26 10.54 -5.63 -16.57
C GLU A 26 11.52 -4.53 -17.00
N GLN A 27 11.51 -4.08 -18.26
CA GLN A 27 12.42 -3.02 -18.73
C GLN A 27 12.07 -1.63 -18.18
N LEU A 28 10.85 -1.44 -17.65
CA LEU A 28 10.41 -0.16 -17.10
C LEU A 28 10.90 0.08 -15.66
N VAL A 29 11.42 -0.95 -14.99
CA VAL A 29 11.80 -0.89 -13.57
C VAL A 29 13.26 -1.29 -13.42
N LYS A 30 14.07 -0.42 -12.83
CA LYS A 30 15.47 -0.74 -12.52
C LYS A 30 15.54 -1.41 -11.16
N ASP A 31 15.90 -2.70 -11.16
CA ASP A 31 15.92 -3.47 -9.93
C ASP A 31 16.87 -2.90 -8.86
N GLY A 32 16.40 -2.86 -7.61
CA GLY A 32 17.12 -2.34 -6.45
C GLY A 32 17.32 -0.83 -6.45
N ARG A 33 16.74 -0.10 -7.42
CA ARG A 33 16.95 1.34 -7.52
C ARG A 33 16.18 2.08 -6.43
N ILE A 34 16.87 3.01 -5.78
CA ILE A 34 16.30 3.89 -4.77
C ILE A 34 16.59 5.32 -5.19
N ARG A 35 15.55 6.16 -5.18
CA ARG A 35 15.65 7.58 -5.53
C ARG A 35 15.05 8.41 -4.41
N LEU A 36 15.69 9.54 -4.13
CA LEU A 36 15.19 10.54 -3.22
C LEU A 36 15.01 11.87 -3.98
N ILE A 37 13.87 12.51 -3.80
CA ILE A 37 13.58 13.85 -4.33
C ILE A 37 13.29 14.75 -3.12
N GLY A 38 14.30 15.53 -2.71
CA GLY A 38 14.25 16.36 -1.52
C GLY A 38 15.33 15.98 -0.49
N PRO A 39 15.24 16.55 0.72
CA PRO A 39 16.20 16.31 1.79
C PRO A 39 16.16 14.87 2.31
N ASP A 40 17.33 14.34 2.66
CA ASP A 40 17.45 13.06 3.37
C ASP A 40 17.14 13.21 4.87
N VAL A 41 17.14 12.10 5.62
CA VAL A 41 16.72 12.04 7.02
C VAL A 41 17.43 13.08 7.89
N HIS A 42 18.75 13.18 7.78
CA HIS A 42 19.57 14.10 8.57
C HIS A 42 19.50 15.56 8.11
N GLU A 43 18.89 15.81 6.96
CA GLU A 43 18.74 17.15 6.38
C GLU A 43 17.36 17.75 6.70
N CYS A 44 16.44 16.95 7.26
CA CYS A 44 15.10 17.37 7.63
C CYS A 44 15.05 18.00 9.03
N SER A 45 14.25 19.06 9.20
CA SER A 45 14.03 19.77 10.46
C SER A 45 12.87 19.18 11.28
N GLY A 46 12.99 17.91 11.67
CA GLY A 46 12.09 17.24 12.62
C GLY A 46 10.73 16.79 12.07
N GLU A 47 10.12 17.54 11.15
CA GLU A 47 8.92 17.14 10.40
C GLU A 47 9.14 17.34 8.90
N SER A 48 8.65 16.42 8.06
CA SER A 48 8.73 16.56 6.61
C SER A 48 7.52 15.97 5.90
N SER A 49 7.20 16.51 4.72
CA SER A 49 6.25 15.91 3.78
C SER A 49 6.79 14.59 3.27
N PHE A 50 5.94 13.59 3.00
CA PHE A 50 6.45 12.26 2.66
C PHE A 50 5.66 11.54 1.56
N GLY A 51 6.35 11.29 0.46
CA GLY A 51 5.92 10.45 -0.64
C GLY A 51 6.71 9.15 -0.66
N GLN A 52 6.03 8.01 -0.71
CA GLN A 52 6.64 6.71 -0.92
C GLN A 52 5.99 6.07 -2.15
N ILE A 53 6.76 5.88 -3.21
CA ILE A 53 6.30 5.25 -4.44
C ILE A 53 7.07 3.95 -4.62
N VAL A 54 6.35 2.84 -4.63
CA VAL A 54 6.86 1.50 -4.87
C VAL A 54 6.48 1.07 -6.29
N ILE A 55 7.46 0.67 -7.08
CA ILE A 55 7.24 0.20 -8.45
C ILE A 55 7.85 -1.19 -8.58
N VAL A 56 7.03 -2.18 -8.92
CA VAL A 56 7.48 -3.56 -9.12
C VAL A 56 7.26 -4.00 -10.56
N ALA A 57 8.08 -4.92 -11.03
CA ALA A 57 7.86 -5.58 -12.31
C ALA A 57 8.20 -7.07 -12.28
N GLY A 58 7.50 -7.83 -13.12
CA GLY A 58 7.71 -9.26 -13.29
C GLY A 58 6.79 -9.83 -14.36
N LYS A 59 7.32 -10.65 -15.26
CA LYS A 59 6.55 -11.23 -16.39
C LYS A 59 5.35 -12.07 -15.96
N LYS A 60 5.36 -12.60 -14.74
CA LYS A 60 4.31 -13.47 -14.19
C LYS A 60 3.35 -12.74 -13.25
N LEU A 61 3.52 -11.42 -13.07
CA LEU A 61 2.63 -10.65 -12.21
C LEU A 61 1.22 -10.61 -12.79
N THR A 62 0.24 -10.76 -11.92
CA THR A 62 -1.18 -10.75 -12.24
C THR A 62 -1.89 -9.62 -11.50
N ASP A 63 -3.15 -9.39 -11.89
CA ASP A 63 -4.08 -8.54 -11.15
C ASP A 63 -4.19 -8.96 -9.66
N GLU A 64 -4.00 -10.24 -9.31
CA GLU A 64 -4.04 -10.70 -7.91
C GLU A 64 -2.79 -10.25 -7.15
N ASP A 65 -1.61 -10.41 -7.75
CA ASP A 65 -0.36 -9.91 -7.18
C ASP A 65 -0.42 -8.41 -6.95
N TYR A 66 -1.11 -7.66 -7.82
CA TYR A 66 -1.32 -6.23 -7.60
C TYR A 66 -2.19 -5.92 -6.37
N LEU A 67 -3.25 -6.69 -6.14
CA LEU A 67 -4.05 -6.55 -4.91
C LEU A 67 -3.23 -6.87 -3.66
N ASP A 68 -2.35 -7.86 -3.73
CA ASP A 68 -1.47 -8.24 -2.63
C ASP A 68 -0.33 -7.24 -2.40
N LEU A 69 0.20 -6.63 -3.45
CA LEU A 69 1.17 -5.54 -3.36
C LEU A 69 0.60 -4.39 -2.53
N GLN A 70 -0.65 -3.98 -2.80
CA GLN A 70 -1.30 -2.88 -2.08
C GLN A 70 -1.45 -3.15 -0.58
N ARG A 71 -1.47 -4.42 -0.15
CA ARG A 71 -1.49 -4.81 1.27
C ARG A 71 -0.07 -4.93 1.84
N SER A 72 0.87 -5.41 1.03
CA SER A 72 2.24 -5.76 1.42
C SER A 72 3.14 -4.54 1.64
N VAL A 73 2.81 -3.39 1.06
CA VAL A 73 3.60 -2.15 1.25
C VAL A 73 3.46 -1.52 2.63
N TYR A 74 2.52 -1.99 3.46
CA TYR A 74 2.31 -1.49 4.83
C TYR A 74 3.13 -2.27 5.86
N THR A 75 4.44 -2.37 5.67
CA THR A 75 5.34 -3.26 6.43
C THR A 75 6.41 -2.54 7.25
N GLY A 76 6.20 -1.25 7.54
CA GLY A 76 7.16 -0.42 8.26
C GLY A 76 7.55 -0.97 9.64
N GLU A 77 6.66 -1.73 10.30
CA GLU A 77 6.92 -2.37 11.60
C GLU A 77 8.06 -3.41 11.56
N GLN A 78 8.49 -3.86 10.38
CA GLN A 78 9.56 -4.84 10.23
C GLN A 78 10.97 -4.21 10.21
N ILE A 79 11.08 -2.88 10.24
CA ILE A 79 12.34 -2.16 10.14
C ILE A 79 12.64 -1.47 11.48
N GLU A 80 13.74 -1.86 12.13
CA GLU A 80 14.12 -1.34 13.44
C GLU A 80 14.23 0.19 13.42
N GLY A 81 13.55 0.83 14.36
CA GLY A 81 13.56 2.28 14.52
C GLY A 81 12.80 3.07 13.44
N TYR A 82 12.12 2.39 12.52
CA TYR A 82 11.12 2.97 11.61
C TYR A 82 9.73 2.49 11.97
N MET A 83 8.82 3.43 12.22
CA MET A 83 7.41 3.14 12.46
C MET A 83 6.61 3.73 11.32
N MET A 84 5.64 3.00 10.78
CA MET A 84 4.70 3.52 9.79
C MET A 84 3.28 3.16 10.20
N LYS A 85 2.39 4.15 10.12
CA LYS A 85 0.95 3.96 10.15
C LYS A 85 0.38 4.37 8.80
N SER A 86 -0.62 3.62 8.35
CA SER A 86 -1.35 3.94 7.13
C SER A 86 -2.84 4.02 7.40
N THR A 87 -3.46 5.05 6.87
CA THR A 87 -4.92 5.14 6.69
C THR A 87 -5.19 5.25 5.20
N THR A 88 -6.44 5.04 4.77
CA THR A 88 -6.79 5.02 3.35
C THR A 88 -6.25 6.27 2.64
N GLY A 89 -5.22 6.10 1.80
CA GLY A 89 -4.64 7.21 1.05
C GLY A 89 -3.40 7.87 1.67
N HIS A 90 -3.12 7.68 2.95
CA HIS A 90 -2.10 8.43 3.67
C HIS A 90 -1.16 7.52 4.45
N ILE A 91 0.10 7.93 4.54
CA ILE A 91 1.10 7.30 5.40
C ILE A 91 1.64 8.33 6.37
N TRP A 92 1.84 7.89 7.61
CA TRP A 92 2.45 8.70 8.65
C TRP A 92 3.53 7.84 9.32
N SER A 93 4.78 8.26 9.13
CA SER A 93 5.93 7.50 9.59
C SER A 93 6.78 8.30 10.56
N ARG A 94 7.58 7.58 11.35
CA ARG A 94 8.54 8.15 12.29
C ARG A 94 9.85 7.37 12.22
N ILE A 95 10.95 8.09 12.29
CA ILE A 95 12.30 7.54 12.48
C ILE A 95 12.74 7.88 13.90
N SER A 96 13.23 6.89 14.63
CA SER A 96 13.74 7.07 16.00
C SER A 96 15.10 7.76 16.03
N ARG A 97 15.42 8.42 17.15
CA ARG A 97 16.75 9.03 17.39
C ARG A 97 17.87 8.00 17.38
N ASP A 98 17.63 6.81 17.92
CA ASP A 98 18.63 5.73 17.92
C ASP A 98 18.94 5.24 16.50
N ALA A 99 17.92 5.01 15.68
CA ALA A 99 18.13 4.66 14.27
C ALA A 99 18.84 5.77 13.49
N ALA A 100 18.43 7.03 13.65
CA ALA A 100 19.12 8.15 13.04
C ALA A 100 20.60 8.21 13.49
N ALA A 101 20.89 8.03 14.78
CA ALA A 101 22.27 7.98 15.29
C ALA A 101 23.10 6.83 14.70
N LYS A 102 22.45 5.71 14.34
CA LYS A 102 23.07 4.56 13.64
C LYS A 102 23.22 4.76 12.13
N GLY A 103 22.85 5.93 11.59
CA GLY A 103 22.99 6.27 10.16
C GLY A 103 21.80 5.86 9.29
N PHE A 104 20.60 5.81 9.86
CA PHE A 104 19.38 5.54 9.09
C PHE A 104 19.10 6.66 8.08
N ASP A 105 19.10 6.31 6.79
CA ASP A 105 18.77 7.20 5.67
C ASP A 105 17.68 6.58 4.75
N PHE A 106 17.21 7.33 3.75
CA PHE A 106 16.21 6.79 2.81
C PHE A 106 16.76 5.67 1.91
N LYS A 107 18.07 5.60 1.71
CA LYS A 107 18.70 4.49 0.99
C LYS A 107 18.59 3.18 1.78
N PHE A 108 18.83 3.21 3.08
CA PHE A 108 18.63 2.09 3.98
C PHE A 108 17.18 1.65 3.98
N LEU A 109 16.24 2.59 4.21
CA LEU A 109 14.81 2.30 4.20
C LEU A 109 14.35 1.67 2.88
N GLY A 110 14.76 2.26 1.74
CA GLY A 110 14.42 1.74 0.42
C GLY A 110 14.97 0.33 0.18
N THR A 111 16.20 0.07 0.62
CA THR A 111 16.84 -1.24 0.45
C THR A 111 16.10 -2.31 1.26
N ALA A 112 15.77 -1.99 2.51
CA ALA A 112 15.01 -2.87 3.39
C ALA A 112 13.62 -3.18 2.79
N LEU A 113 12.90 -2.16 2.32
CA LEU A 113 11.58 -2.34 1.70
C LEU A 113 11.64 -3.19 0.42
N VAL A 114 12.62 -2.98 -0.46
CA VAL A 114 12.81 -3.81 -1.67
C VAL A 114 13.00 -5.28 -1.28
N ASN A 115 13.85 -5.56 -0.29
CA ASN A 115 14.09 -6.92 0.19
C ASN A 115 12.83 -7.56 0.78
N ILE A 116 12.07 -6.82 1.59
CA ILE A 116 10.80 -7.29 2.17
C ILE A 116 9.78 -7.60 1.07
N ILE A 117 9.65 -6.73 0.06
CA ILE A 117 8.73 -6.94 -1.07
C ILE A 117 9.09 -8.21 -1.82
N LYS A 118 10.37 -8.40 -2.19
CA LYS A 118 10.81 -9.60 -2.90
C LYS A 118 10.65 -10.88 -2.09
N LEU A 119 10.87 -10.81 -0.77
CA LEU A 119 10.64 -11.94 0.13
C LEU A 119 9.16 -12.33 0.19
N LYS A 120 8.26 -11.34 0.23
CA LYS A 120 6.81 -11.56 0.30
C LYS A 120 6.17 -11.93 -1.02
N MET A 121 6.75 -11.45 -2.13
CA MET A 121 6.20 -11.62 -3.48
C MET A 121 7.27 -12.18 -4.43
N PRO A 122 7.52 -13.51 -4.41
CA PRO A 122 8.52 -14.14 -5.28
C PRO A 122 8.28 -13.97 -6.79
N SER A 123 7.07 -13.57 -7.19
CA SER A 123 6.70 -13.26 -8.57
C SER A 123 7.28 -11.91 -9.06
N VAL A 124 7.75 -11.06 -8.14
CA VAL A 124 8.42 -9.79 -8.45
C VAL A 124 9.87 -10.04 -8.85
N ALA A 125 10.22 -9.74 -10.11
CA ALA A 125 11.59 -9.82 -10.61
C ALA A 125 12.40 -8.57 -10.25
N SER A 126 11.80 -7.39 -10.46
CA SER A 126 12.44 -6.09 -10.27
C SER A 126 11.62 -5.19 -9.35
N ALA A 127 12.28 -4.44 -8.46
CA ALA A 127 11.62 -3.41 -7.65
C ALA A 127 12.44 -2.12 -7.57
N GLU A 128 11.78 -0.97 -7.68
CA GLU A 128 12.33 0.38 -7.52
C GLU A 128 11.48 1.16 -6.51
N ILE A 129 12.13 2.00 -5.70
CA ILE A 129 11.46 2.89 -4.76
C ILE A 129 11.87 4.34 -5.01
N VAL A 130 10.88 5.22 -5.00
CA VAL A 130 11.08 6.68 -5.03
C VAL A 130 10.50 7.27 -3.75
N PHE A 131 11.35 7.96 -3.00
CA PHE A 131 10.96 8.81 -1.89
C PHE A 131 10.89 10.26 -2.33
N VAL A 132 9.89 10.98 -1.81
CA VAL A 132 9.71 12.42 -2.06
C VAL A 132 9.53 13.13 -0.72
N THR A 133 10.48 14.00 -0.41
CA THR A 133 10.53 14.83 0.80
C THR A 133 10.66 16.31 0.48
N SER A 134 10.66 16.68 -0.81
CA SER A 134 10.93 18.03 -1.29
C SER A 134 9.96 19.08 -0.80
N SER A 135 8.64 18.84 -0.90
CA SER A 135 7.62 19.77 -0.46
C SER A 135 6.23 19.15 -0.42
N LYS A 136 5.35 19.74 0.40
CA LYS A 136 3.90 19.43 0.41
C LYS A 136 3.26 19.59 -0.98
N LYS A 137 3.68 20.58 -1.76
CA LYS A 137 3.16 20.82 -3.12
C LYS A 137 3.49 19.67 -4.07
N ASP A 138 4.65 19.05 -3.95
CA ASP A 138 4.99 17.88 -4.77
C ASP A 138 4.21 16.64 -4.32
N ILE A 139 3.94 16.51 -3.02
CA ILE A 139 3.03 15.48 -2.50
C ILE A 139 1.60 15.65 -3.05
N GLU A 140 1.09 16.88 -3.15
CA GLU A 140 -0.21 17.16 -3.76
C GLU A 140 -0.28 16.74 -5.23
N LYS A 141 0.77 17.01 -6.02
CA LYS A 141 0.87 16.53 -7.42
C LYS A 141 0.88 15.00 -7.48
N LEU A 142 1.63 14.34 -6.60
CA LEU A 142 1.64 12.88 -6.51
C LEU A 142 0.25 12.33 -6.16
N ASN A 143 -0.48 13.00 -5.27
CA ASN A 143 -1.85 12.62 -4.94
C ASN A 143 -2.80 12.74 -6.13
N GLN A 144 -2.59 13.69 -7.05
CA GLN A 144 -3.36 13.75 -8.31
C GLN A 144 -3.11 12.53 -9.20
N ILE A 145 -1.86 12.07 -9.29
CA ILE A 145 -1.52 10.83 -10.03
C ILE A 145 -2.15 9.63 -9.33
N LYS A 146 -2.06 9.58 -8.00
CA LYS A 146 -2.63 8.52 -7.18
C LYS A 146 -4.14 8.36 -7.38
N MET A 147 -4.90 9.44 -7.56
CA MET A 147 -6.34 9.36 -7.82
C MET A 147 -6.62 8.52 -9.08
N LYS A 148 -5.91 8.79 -10.18
CA LYS A 148 -6.04 8.02 -11.44
C LYS A 148 -5.66 6.55 -11.26
N VAL A 149 -4.61 6.28 -10.50
CA VAL A 149 -4.17 4.90 -10.21
C VAL A 149 -5.19 4.18 -9.32
N SER A 150 -5.84 4.90 -8.41
CA SER A 150 -6.86 4.36 -7.52
C SER A 150 -8.10 3.91 -8.29
N GLU A 151 -8.49 4.63 -9.35
CA GLU A 151 -9.57 4.21 -10.26
C GLU A 151 -9.26 2.87 -10.93
N ILE A 152 -8.04 2.71 -11.45
CA ILE A 152 -7.57 1.44 -12.04
C ILE A 152 -7.60 0.32 -11.01
N TYR A 153 -7.13 0.59 -9.78
CA TYR A 153 -7.17 -0.38 -8.69
C TYR A 153 -8.60 -0.81 -8.35
N GLN A 154 -9.56 0.12 -8.28
CA GLN A 154 -10.96 -0.24 -8.04
C GLN A 154 -11.52 -1.11 -9.16
N GLN A 155 -11.25 -0.79 -10.43
CA GLN A 155 -11.69 -1.60 -11.56
C GLN A 155 -11.13 -3.03 -11.52
N ILE A 156 -9.84 -3.19 -11.18
CA ILE A 156 -9.21 -4.51 -11.02
C ILE A 156 -9.87 -5.27 -9.87
N LYS A 157 -10.07 -4.62 -8.72
CA LYS A 157 -10.71 -5.20 -7.55
C LYS A 157 -12.14 -5.66 -7.86
N GLU A 158 -12.93 -4.81 -8.51
CA GLU A 158 -14.29 -5.10 -8.96
C GLU A 158 -14.35 -6.31 -9.89
N LYS A 159 -13.51 -6.32 -10.93
CA LYS A 159 -13.40 -7.44 -11.87
C LYS A 159 -13.08 -8.74 -11.13
N LYS A 160 -12.13 -8.72 -10.21
CA LYS A 160 -11.72 -9.90 -9.42
C LYS A 160 -12.84 -10.39 -8.50
N TRP A 161 -13.59 -9.47 -7.88
CA TRP A 161 -14.70 -9.85 -7.02
C TRP A 161 -15.87 -10.44 -7.83
N LYS A 162 -16.19 -9.85 -8.99
CA LYS A 162 -17.17 -10.41 -9.93
C LYS A 162 -16.79 -11.81 -10.40
N GLN A 163 -15.52 -12.05 -10.72
CA GLN A 163 -15.01 -13.38 -11.07
C GLN A 163 -15.15 -14.40 -9.93
N ARG A 164 -15.12 -13.95 -8.67
CA ARG A 164 -15.37 -14.78 -7.48
C ARG A 164 -16.86 -14.96 -7.19
N GLY A 165 -17.75 -14.47 -8.05
CA GLY A 165 -19.20 -14.51 -7.85
C GLY A 165 -19.72 -13.53 -6.80
N VAL A 166 -18.90 -12.55 -6.38
CA VAL A 166 -19.28 -11.50 -5.44
C VAL A 166 -19.49 -10.21 -6.22
N ASP A 167 -20.73 -9.78 -6.37
CA ASP A 167 -21.01 -8.43 -6.83
C ASP A 167 -20.90 -7.48 -5.62
N ILE A 168 -19.86 -6.63 -5.64
CA ILE A 168 -19.62 -5.62 -4.60
C ILE A 168 -20.79 -4.64 -4.43
N TYR A 169 -21.67 -4.53 -5.44
CA TYR A 169 -22.86 -3.70 -5.41
C TYR A 169 -24.11 -4.48 -4.99
N GLN A 170 -24.12 -5.82 -5.04
CA GLN A 170 -25.23 -6.65 -4.55
C GLN A 170 -24.99 -7.28 -3.18
N CYS A 171 -23.79 -7.18 -2.60
CA CYS A 171 -23.54 -7.54 -1.20
C CYS A 171 -22.72 -6.45 -0.50
N ALA A 172 -23.44 -5.41 -0.07
CA ALA A 172 -22.92 -4.34 0.76
C ALA A 172 -22.43 -4.90 2.11
N PHE A 173 -21.11 -4.91 2.32
CA PHE A 173 -20.58 -5.01 3.68
C PHE A 173 -21.17 -3.86 4.51
N HIS A 174 -21.66 -4.12 5.71
CA HIS A 174 -20.77 -4.22 6.87
C HIS A 174 -20.88 -5.54 7.64
N GLY A 175 -21.12 -6.68 6.97
CA GLY A 175 -20.88 -8.00 7.58
C GLY A 175 -21.66 -8.29 8.88
N ASN A 176 -22.63 -7.46 9.23
CA ASN A 176 -23.53 -7.69 10.34
C ASN A 176 -24.83 -8.25 9.77
N CYS A 177 -24.86 -9.55 9.50
CA CYS A 177 -26.09 -10.24 9.12
C CYS A 177 -27.20 -9.95 10.15
N SER A 178 -26.86 -9.76 11.41
CA SER A 178 -27.79 -9.45 12.50
C SER A 178 -28.57 -8.14 12.32
N SER A 179 -28.06 -7.19 11.52
CA SER A 179 -28.74 -5.91 11.23
C SER A 179 -28.99 -5.69 9.73
N CYS A 180 -28.85 -6.73 8.92
CA CYS A 180 -29.05 -6.66 7.47
C CYS A 180 -30.53 -6.89 7.14
N LYS A 181 -31.19 -5.88 6.57
CA LYS A 181 -32.62 -5.96 6.19
C LYS A 181 -32.91 -7.10 5.20
N ASP A 182 -31.92 -7.42 4.36
CA ASP A 182 -32.04 -8.40 3.28
C ASP A 182 -31.62 -9.81 3.71
N LYS A 183 -31.25 -10.00 5.00
CA LYS A 183 -30.94 -11.31 5.59
C LYS A 183 -32.02 -12.38 5.37
N PRO A 184 -33.34 -12.10 5.51
CA PRO A 184 -34.37 -13.11 5.31
C PRO A 184 -34.34 -13.70 3.89
N ILE A 185 -34.09 -12.85 2.89
CA ILE A 185 -34.02 -13.24 1.48
C ILE A 185 -32.76 -14.08 1.24
N CYS A 186 -31.61 -13.67 1.78
CA CYS A 186 -30.37 -14.46 1.70
C CYS A 186 -30.50 -15.82 2.38
N ASP A 187 -31.14 -15.89 3.55
CA ASP A 187 -31.38 -17.15 4.28
C ASP A 187 -32.31 -18.09 3.48
N GLU A 188 -33.31 -17.54 2.78
CA GLU A 188 -34.22 -18.31 1.93
C GLU A 188 -33.55 -18.87 0.66
N VAL A 189 -32.74 -18.06 -0.03
CA VAL A 189 -31.92 -18.50 -1.17
C VAL A 189 -30.95 -19.61 -0.76
N ASN A 190 -30.33 -19.49 0.42
CA ASN A 190 -29.45 -20.51 0.97
C ASN A 190 -30.19 -21.82 1.30
N ARG A 191 -31.41 -21.73 1.87
CA ARG A 191 -32.26 -22.91 2.12
C ARG A 191 -32.60 -23.64 0.83
N ILE A 192 -33.03 -22.93 -0.21
CA ILE A 192 -33.38 -23.54 -1.51
C ILE A 192 -32.15 -24.18 -2.17
N SER A 193 -31.00 -23.51 -2.11
CA SER A 193 -29.72 -24.03 -2.62
C SER A 193 -29.27 -25.30 -1.87
N SER A 194 -29.42 -25.32 -0.55
CA SER A 194 -29.09 -26.47 0.29
C SER A 194 -30.07 -27.65 0.10
N ALA A 195 -31.35 -27.38 -0.17
CA ALA A 195 -32.34 -28.40 -0.49
C ALA A 195 -32.07 -29.04 -1.86
N ARG A 196 -31.67 -28.25 -2.87
CA ARG A 196 -31.25 -28.75 -4.18
C ARG A 196 -30.02 -29.66 -4.10
N LYS A 197 -29.06 -29.34 -3.24
CA LYS A 197 -27.84 -30.17 -3.04
C LYS A 197 -28.09 -31.51 -2.34
N LYS A 198 -29.24 -31.71 -1.69
CA LYS A 198 -29.61 -32.97 -1.03
C LYS A 198 -30.42 -33.92 -1.92
N VAL A 199 -30.84 -33.46 -3.10
CA VAL A 199 -31.71 -34.20 -4.04
C VAL A 199 -30.92 -34.64 -5.30
N VAL A 200 -29.62 -34.39 -5.34
CA VAL A 200 -28.69 -34.93 -6.35
C VAL A 200 -27.76 -35.93 -5.69
#